data_AF-A0A6B1E7F7-F1
#
_entry.id   AF-A0A6B1E7F7-F1
#
_cell.length_a   1.000
_cell.length_b   1.000
_cell.length_c   1.000
_cell.angle_alpha   90.00
_cell.angle_beta   90.00
_cell.angle_gamma   90.00
#
_symmetry.space_group_name_H-M   'P 1'
#
loop_
_entity.id
_entity.type
_entity.pdbx_description
1 polymer ?
#
loop_
_entity_poly.entity_id
_entity_poly.type
_entity_poly.pdbx_seq_one_letter_code
_entity_poly.pdbx_strand_id
1 'polypeptide(L)'
;MRARVVGTVMLAVTLLATACGDTSTTGSVDEPATTTDSAAEPAPSTSAAPEEPAATTGAEASGDATTSTEAPAESVDPDEAAAAGDGAGAVPADAGMLLASATTDLDGRSVRGEATIEFAPGLAFSTSFESDADGDLAAVIEVPPGMDLDFPAGAEAEMRYVDGVAYVRPPATEETLSELGVDEAWFVPGPIGDPLMAPMQSAGGVMCIFPQAIDEPFEDCDPLGDTATFVDASREAEIVGREDVRGVETTRVRFLVSLLDLAGEAMGMEPEADDGEVGAFDDTASDPFAEGLDQIFGFLDADFEVEVWIDDESLIRRLSFDLASMFASLAGGDAGPEIPSSLINIEFYDYDADISVEAPPPDAIVEEDLLEGDDYYDDEDYDDDY
;
A
#
# COMPACT_ATOMS: atom_id res chain seq x y z
N MET A 1 15.66 16.62 18.73
CA MET A 1 14.72 16.73 17.59
C MET A 1 15.25 16.10 16.29
N ARG A 2 16.31 15.27 16.30
CA ARG A 2 17.00 14.79 15.09
C ARG A 2 17.06 13.25 14.94
N ALA A 3 16.15 12.50 15.56
CA ALA A 3 16.24 11.03 15.66
C ALA A 3 15.02 10.30 15.06
N ARG A 4 14.25 10.95 14.18
CA ARG A 4 12.84 10.58 13.96
C ARG A 4 12.51 9.85 12.65
N VAL A 5 13.43 9.78 11.69
CA VAL A 5 13.25 9.03 10.42
C VAL A 5 13.67 7.55 10.55
N VAL A 6 14.31 7.21 11.66
CA VAL A 6 15.02 5.94 11.93
C VAL A 6 14.08 4.82 12.36
N GLY A 7 13.02 5.16 13.09
CA GLY A 7 12.20 4.17 13.78
C GLY A 7 11.32 3.36 12.84
N THR A 8 10.80 3.99 11.78
CA THR A 8 9.87 3.41 10.80
C THR A 8 10.50 2.22 10.06
N VAL A 9 11.76 2.39 9.66
CA VAL A 9 12.56 1.37 8.99
C VAL A 9 13.01 0.29 9.97
N MET A 10 13.45 0.69 11.17
CA MET A 10 13.84 -0.25 12.22
C MET A 10 12.69 -1.18 12.60
N LEU A 11 11.43 -0.74 12.55
CA LEU A 11 10.29 -1.57 12.92
C LEU A 11 9.81 -2.48 11.77
N ALA A 12 9.93 -2.08 10.50
CA ALA A 12 9.81 -3.02 9.37
C ALA A 12 10.89 -4.12 9.46
N VAL A 13 12.13 -3.75 9.79
CA VAL A 13 13.22 -4.70 10.08
C VAL A 13 12.92 -5.52 11.34
N THR A 14 12.25 -4.97 12.35
CA THR A 14 11.90 -5.69 13.59
C THR A 14 10.75 -6.68 13.37
N LEU A 15 9.72 -6.32 12.59
CA LEU A 15 8.63 -7.20 12.16
C LEU A 15 9.13 -8.31 11.22
N LEU A 16 10.10 -8.00 10.36
CA LEU A 16 10.79 -9.00 9.52
C LEU A 16 11.75 -9.88 10.35
N ALA A 17 12.40 -9.34 11.36
CA ALA A 17 13.27 -10.10 12.28
C ALA A 17 12.48 -11.02 13.21
N THR A 18 11.25 -10.67 13.60
CA THR A 18 10.35 -11.56 14.35
C THR A 18 9.70 -12.63 13.47
N ALA A 19 9.47 -12.34 12.19
CA ALA A 19 9.03 -13.33 11.20
C ALA A 19 10.14 -14.36 10.84
N CYS A 20 11.40 -13.93 10.82
CA CYS A 20 12.58 -14.79 10.65
C CYS A 20 13.07 -15.36 12.00
N GLY A 21 12.24 -16.19 12.64
CA GLY A 21 12.48 -16.73 13.98
C GLY A 21 13.90 -17.23 14.27
N ASP A 22 14.48 -16.67 15.33
CA ASP A 22 15.75 -17.05 15.94
C ASP A 22 15.72 -18.53 16.40
N THR A 23 16.33 -19.41 15.62
CA THR A 23 16.42 -20.85 15.93
C THR A 23 17.57 -21.18 16.88
N SER A 24 18.07 -20.22 17.66
CA SER A 24 19.22 -20.42 18.55
C SER A 24 18.87 -20.44 20.05
N THR A 25 17.77 -21.11 20.43
CA THR A 25 17.61 -21.52 21.83
C THR A 25 18.47 -22.75 22.12
N THR A 26 19.67 -22.49 22.66
CA THR A 26 20.51 -23.50 23.32
C THR A 26 19.87 -23.90 24.66
N GLY A 27 18.87 -24.78 24.59
CA GLY A 27 18.26 -25.45 25.74
C GLY A 27 18.88 -26.82 25.98
N SER A 28 19.63 -26.96 27.06
CA SER A 28 20.13 -28.22 27.59
C SER A 28 18.99 -29.24 27.79
N VAL A 29 18.98 -30.31 27.02
CA VAL A 29 18.05 -31.43 27.21
C VAL A 29 18.64 -32.40 28.23
N ASP A 30 18.07 -32.37 29.42
CA ASP A 30 18.16 -33.45 30.42
C ASP A 30 17.48 -34.71 29.85
N GLU A 31 18.12 -35.86 30.02
CA GLU A 31 17.58 -37.18 29.66
C GLU A 31 16.27 -37.45 30.42
N PRO A 32 15.30 -38.10 29.76
CA PRO A 32 14.55 -39.11 30.48
C PRO A 32 14.53 -40.48 29.79
N ALA A 33 14.69 -41.46 30.68
CA ALA A 33 14.54 -42.89 30.57
C ALA A 33 13.65 -43.43 29.43
N THR A 34 14.24 -44.42 28.76
CA THR A 34 13.58 -45.54 28.08
C THR A 34 12.35 -46.07 28.83
N THR A 35 11.20 -46.12 28.16
CA THR A 35 10.28 -47.25 28.30
C THR A 35 9.55 -47.54 26.99
N THR A 36 9.74 -48.75 26.52
CA THR A 36 9.08 -49.42 25.41
C THR A 36 7.61 -49.66 25.73
N ASP A 37 6.67 -49.32 24.84
CA ASP A 37 5.52 -50.19 24.59
C ASP A 37 4.90 -49.98 23.20
N SER A 38 4.40 -51.10 22.66
CA SER A 38 3.81 -51.28 21.34
C SER A 38 2.38 -50.70 21.26
N ALA A 39 1.96 -50.28 20.06
CA ALA A 39 0.98 -51.01 19.24
C ALA A 39 0.17 -50.11 18.28
N ALA A 40 0.05 -50.62 17.05
CA ALA A 40 -1.11 -50.59 16.15
C ALA A 40 -1.54 -49.28 15.47
N GLU A 41 -1.28 -49.26 14.15
CA GLU A 41 -2.05 -48.53 13.13
C GLU A 41 -3.56 -48.81 13.22
N PRO A 42 -4.39 -47.83 12.81
CA PRO A 42 -5.31 -48.16 11.72
C PRO A 42 -5.45 -47.07 10.62
N ALA A 43 -5.92 -47.58 9.49
CA ALA A 43 -6.05 -47.00 8.14
C ALA A 43 -6.96 -45.75 7.98
N PRO A 44 -6.82 -45.00 6.87
CA PRO A 44 -7.68 -43.87 6.53
C PRO A 44 -9.06 -44.32 6.01
N SER A 45 -10.12 -43.67 6.51
CA SER A 45 -11.47 -43.81 5.97
C SER A 45 -11.83 -42.65 5.03
N THR A 46 -12.43 -43.06 3.92
CA THR A 46 -12.85 -42.33 2.72
C THR A 46 -14.07 -41.45 2.90
N SER A 47 -14.04 -40.29 2.23
CA SER A 47 -15.03 -39.76 1.26
C SER A 47 -16.53 -39.99 1.54
N ALA A 48 -17.26 -38.89 1.71
CA ALA A 48 -18.68 -38.77 1.37
C ALA A 48 -18.92 -37.41 0.68
N ALA A 49 -19.64 -37.48 -0.45
CA ALA A 49 -20.07 -36.36 -1.29
C ALA A 49 -21.32 -35.67 -0.71
N PRO A 50 -21.64 -34.42 -1.11
CA PRO A 50 -22.82 -33.71 -0.66
C PRO A 50 -24.09 -34.17 -1.41
N GLU A 51 -25.18 -34.34 -0.65
CA GLU A 51 -26.55 -34.49 -1.15
C GLU A 51 -27.20 -33.11 -1.32
N GLU A 52 -27.73 -32.85 -2.51
CA GLU A 52 -28.79 -31.89 -2.84
C GLU A 52 -29.87 -32.66 -3.63
N PRO A 53 -31.13 -32.19 -3.79
CA PRO A 53 -31.77 -31.00 -3.22
C PRO A 53 -33.18 -31.28 -2.65
N ALA A 54 -33.77 -30.29 -1.96
CA ALA A 54 -35.22 -30.26 -1.72
C ALA A 54 -35.83 -28.96 -2.27
N ALA A 55 -36.67 -29.13 -3.27
CA ALA A 55 -37.49 -28.11 -3.89
C ALA A 55 -38.51 -27.53 -2.90
N THR A 56 -38.66 -26.20 -2.89
CA THR A 56 -39.84 -25.55 -2.31
C THR A 56 -40.48 -24.65 -3.36
N THR A 57 -41.70 -25.04 -3.74
CA THR A 57 -42.59 -24.32 -4.63
C THR A 57 -43.44 -23.30 -3.86
N GLY A 58 -43.58 -22.11 -4.43
CA GLY A 58 -44.83 -21.32 -4.39
C GLY A 58 -44.79 -20.04 -3.55
N ALA A 59 -45.00 -18.88 -4.18
CA ALA A 59 -46.30 -18.21 -4.19
C ALA A 59 -46.22 -16.85 -4.92
N GLU A 60 -47.36 -16.49 -5.51
CA GLU A 60 -47.61 -15.39 -6.44
C GLU A 60 -47.72 -14.01 -5.75
N ALA A 61 -47.23 -12.96 -6.42
CA ALA A 61 -47.72 -11.57 -6.30
C ALA A 61 -47.34 -10.82 -7.60
N SER A 62 -48.18 -10.84 -8.63
CA SER A 62 -49.00 -9.70 -9.10
C SER A 62 -48.52 -8.30 -8.69
N GLY A 63 -48.09 -7.50 -9.67
CA GLY A 63 -47.86 -6.06 -9.51
C GLY A 63 -47.37 -5.35 -10.78
N ASP A 64 -48.31 -4.77 -11.52
CA ASP A 64 -48.24 -3.67 -12.50
C ASP A 64 -47.11 -3.58 -13.56
N ALA A 65 -47.52 -3.88 -14.79
CA ALA A 65 -46.85 -3.48 -16.02
C ALA A 65 -47.09 -1.99 -16.31
N THR A 66 -46.05 -1.17 -16.17
CA THR A 66 -46.04 0.19 -16.73
C THR A 66 -45.58 0.11 -18.18
N THR A 67 -46.48 0.44 -19.09
CA THR A 67 -46.24 0.47 -20.54
C THR A 67 -45.54 1.79 -20.90
N SER A 68 -44.21 1.76 -21.05
CA SER A 68 -43.48 2.86 -21.69
C SER A 68 -43.69 2.81 -23.19
N THR A 69 -44.22 3.89 -23.73
CA THR A 69 -44.44 4.10 -25.17
C THR A 69 -43.10 4.45 -25.81
N GLU A 70 -42.57 3.50 -26.56
CA GLU A 70 -41.38 3.60 -27.39
C GLU A 70 -41.64 4.58 -28.56
N ALA A 71 -40.87 5.66 -28.62
CA ALA A 71 -40.79 6.53 -29.79
C ALA A 71 -39.85 5.88 -30.82
N PRO A 72 -40.11 5.98 -32.14
CA PRO A 72 -39.29 5.34 -33.14
C PRO A 72 -37.91 6.02 -33.19
N ALA A 73 -36.87 5.26 -32.82
CA ALA A 73 -35.49 5.64 -33.05
C ALA A 73 -35.23 5.65 -34.57
N GLU A 74 -34.79 6.79 -35.08
CA GLU A 74 -34.23 6.90 -36.43
C GLU A 74 -32.98 6.03 -36.52
N SER A 75 -32.95 5.16 -37.53
CA SER A 75 -31.79 4.35 -37.89
C SER A 75 -30.67 5.29 -38.36
N VAL A 76 -29.63 5.45 -37.55
CA VAL A 76 -28.38 6.09 -37.94
C VAL A 76 -27.51 5.02 -38.60
N ASP A 77 -27.17 5.24 -39.87
CA ASP A 77 -26.23 4.43 -40.65
C ASP A 77 -24.87 4.31 -39.94
N PRO A 78 -24.32 3.10 -39.71
CA PRO A 78 -22.95 2.92 -39.26
C PRO A 78 -22.04 2.89 -40.50
N ASP A 79 -21.69 4.05 -41.04
CA ASP A 79 -20.73 4.13 -42.14
C ASP A 79 -19.87 5.39 -42.02
N GLU A 80 -18.95 5.39 -41.06
CA GLU A 80 -17.61 5.96 -41.25
C GLU A 80 -16.70 5.45 -40.13
N ALA A 81 -16.07 4.29 -40.36
CA ALA A 81 -14.91 3.89 -39.58
C ALA A 81 -13.82 4.96 -39.81
N ALA A 82 -13.67 5.87 -38.84
CA ALA A 82 -12.58 6.80 -38.79
C ALA A 82 -11.28 5.99 -38.92
N ALA A 83 -10.51 6.27 -39.97
CA ALA A 83 -9.19 5.71 -40.14
C ALA A 83 -8.37 6.08 -38.90
N ALA A 84 -8.03 5.08 -38.09
CA ALA A 84 -7.01 5.18 -37.07
C ALA A 84 -5.77 5.76 -37.76
N GLY A 85 -5.40 6.99 -37.38
CA GLY A 85 -4.27 7.67 -37.96
C GLY A 85 -3.02 6.86 -37.68
N ASP A 86 -2.27 6.56 -38.74
CA ASP A 86 -0.91 5.97 -38.76
C ASP A 86 0.15 6.90 -38.12
N GLY A 87 -0.27 7.75 -37.17
CA GLY A 87 0.54 8.69 -36.43
C GLY A 87 0.85 8.17 -35.03
N ALA A 88 1.09 6.87 -34.88
CA ALA A 88 1.76 6.34 -33.69
C ALA A 88 3.07 7.12 -33.54
N GLY A 89 3.05 8.10 -32.64
CA GLY A 89 4.20 8.94 -32.34
C GLY A 89 5.34 8.02 -32.00
N ALA A 90 6.49 8.19 -32.65
CA ALA A 90 7.66 7.40 -32.31
C ALA A 90 7.94 7.63 -30.83
N VAL A 91 7.81 6.58 -30.01
CA VAL A 91 8.14 6.65 -28.59
C VAL A 91 9.53 7.25 -28.42
N PRO A 92 9.72 8.18 -27.47
CA PRO A 92 11.01 8.80 -27.22
C PRO A 92 12.10 7.73 -27.13
N ALA A 93 13.20 7.94 -27.85
CA ALA A 93 14.35 7.04 -27.80
C ALA A 93 15.15 7.17 -26.48
N ASP A 94 14.76 8.09 -25.61
CA ASP A 94 15.45 8.47 -24.38
C ASP A 94 14.51 8.23 -23.18
N ALA A 95 14.97 7.42 -22.22
CA ALA A 95 14.20 7.09 -21.02
C ALA A 95 13.86 8.32 -20.19
N GLY A 96 14.79 9.26 -20.04
CA GLY A 96 14.56 10.48 -19.24
C GLY A 96 13.46 11.35 -19.83
N MET A 97 13.44 11.53 -21.16
CA MET A 97 12.33 12.24 -21.81
C MET A 97 10.98 11.52 -21.68
N LEU A 98 10.98 10.18 -21.74
CA LEU A 98 9.76 9.40 -21.57
C LEU A 98 9.21 9.53 -20.15
N LEU A 99 10.08 9.40 -19.14
CA LEU A 99 9.78 9.62 -17.72
C LEU A 99 9.21 11.02 -17.46
N ALA A 100 9.90 12.07 -17.92
CA ALA A 100 9.44 13.45 -17.75
C ALA A 100 8.10 13.73 -18.46
N SER A 101 7.83 13.08 -19.59
CA SER A 101 6.52 13.20 -20.25
C SER A 101 5.41 12.54 -19.43
N ALA A 102 5.73 11.44 -18.74
CA ALA A 102 4.75 10.66 -18.01
C ALA A 102 4.28 11.32 -16.72
N THR A 103 5.04 12.29 -16.18
CA THR A 103 4.65 13.05 -14.97
C THR A 103 3.87 14.31 -15.28
N THR A 104 4.04 14.89 -16.48
CA THR A 104 3.41 16.18 -16.84
C THR A 104 1.88 16.08 -16.98
N ASP A 105 1.38 14.89 -17.33
CA ASP A 105 -0.02 14.68 -17.71
C ASP A 105 -0.84 13.96 -16.61
N LEU A 106 -0.34 13.87 -15.38
CA LEU A 106 -0.99 13.11 -14.31
C LEU A 106 -2.00 13.91 -13.48
N ASP A 107 -1.70 15.17 -13.19
CA ASP A 107 -2.47 16.01 -12.27
C ASP A 107 -3.94 16.18 -12.70
N GLY A 108 -4.85 16.09 -11.70
CA GLY A 108 -6.27 16.39 -11.87
C GLY A 108 -7.03 15.36 -12.71
N ARG A 109 -6.50 14.13 -12.83
CA ARG A 109 -7.16 13.02 -13.49
C ARG A 109 -7.77 12.07 -12.48
N SER A 110 -8.97 11.61 -12.78
CA SER A 110 -9.53 10.45 -12.10
C SER A 110 -8.88 9.15 -12.60
N VAL A 111 -8.69 8.18 -11.72
CA VAL A 111 -8.04 6.91 -12.03
C VAL A 111 -8.51 5.82 -11.07
N ARG A 112 -8.52 4.57 -11.55
CA ARG A 112 -8.62 3.38 -10.69
C ARG A 112 -7.27 2.69 -10.60
N GLY A 113 -7.04 2.01 -9.51
CA GLY A 113 -5.85 1.19 -9.41
C GLY A 113 -5.96 0.02 -8.45
N GLU A 114 -4.87 -0.75 -8.45
CA GLU A 114 -4.69 -1.90 -7.60
C GLU A 114 -3.22 -1.90 -7.14
N ALA A 115 -3.02 -1.88 -5.84
CA ALA A 115 -1.71 -2.04 -5.22
C ALA A 115 -1.61 -3.46 -4.63
N THR A 116 -0.50 -4.14 -4.89
CA THR A 116 -0.16 -5.41 -4.27
C THR A 116 1.18 -5.27 -3.57
N ILE A 117 1.22 -5.60 -2.28
CA ILE A 117 2.47 -5.68 -1.52
C ILE A 117 2.72 -7.13 -1.15
N GLU A 118 3.81 -7.70 -1.65
CA GLU A 118 4.31 -9.00 -1.21
C GLU A 118 5.47 -8.75 -0.25
N PHE A 119 5.32 -9.11 1.02
CA PHE A 119 6.39 -8.98 2.02
C PHE A 119 7.28 -10.23 2.05
N ALA A 120 6.66 -11.39 1.83
CA ALA A 120 7.28 -12.69 1.77
C ALA A 120 6.40 -13.64 0.92
N PRO A 121 6.94 -14.75 0.41
CA PRO A 121 6.16 -15.72 -0.36
C PRO A 121 4.91 -16.19 0.39
N GLY A 122 3.74 -15.85 -0.13
CA GLY A 122 2.43 -16.20 0.45
C GLY A 122 1.90 -15.23 1.52
N LEU A 123 2.62 -14.14 1.81
CA LEU A 123 2.15 -13.01 2.61
C LEU A 123 2.09 -11.77 1.72
N ALA A 124 0.95 -11.61 1.06
CA ALA A 124 0.66 -10.48 0.21
C ALA A 124 -0.63 -9.79 0.66
N PHE A 125 -0.67 -8.48 0.43
CA PHE A 125 -1.81 -7.62 0.64
C PHE A 125 -2.20 -7.05 -0.70
N SER A 126 -3.50 -6.96 -0.95
CA SER A 126 -4.05 -6.27 -2.11
C SER A 126 -4.96 -5.15 -1.64
N THR A 127 -4.81 -4.01 -2.30
CA THR A 127 -5.61 -2.83 -2.09
C THR A 127 -6.14 -2.39 -3.44
N SER A 128 -7.44 -2.22 -3.57
CA SER A 128 -8.04 -1.57 -4.74
C SER A 128 -8.38 -0.13 -4.40
N PHE A 129 -8.15 0.80 -5.31
CA PHE A 129 -8.43 2.22 -5.07
C PHE A 129 -9.06 2.91 -6.27
N GLU A 130 -9.76 4.00 -5.98
CA GLU A 130 -10.30 4.95 -6.93
C GLU A 130 -9.92 6.36 -6.46
N SER A 131 -9.37 7.16 -7.35
CA SER A 131 -9.10 8.59 -7.13
C SER A 131 -9.92 9.39 -8.13
N ASP A 132 -10.57 10.46 -7.68
CA ASP A 132 -11.22 11.39 -8.60
C ASP A 132 -10.32 12.56 -9.02
N ALA A 133 -10.85 13.47 -9.84
CA ALA A 133 -10.10 14.58 -10.41
C ALA A 133 -9.81 15.71 -9.40
N ASP A 134 -10.47 15.71 -8.25
CA ASP A 134 -10.24 16.67 -7.18
C ASP A 134 -9.17 16.17 -6.18
N GLY A 135 -8.66 14.94 -6.38
CA GLY A 135 -7.65 14.31 -5.52
C GLY A 135 -8.25 13.54 -4.35
N ASP A 136 -9.57 13.37 -4.31
CA ASP A 136 -10.22 12.55 -3.29
C ASP A 136 -10.01 11.06 -3.62
N LEU A 137 -9.68 10.27 -2.60
CA LEU A 137 -9.27 8.87 -2.73
C LEU A 137 -10.21 7.97 -1.93
N ALA A 138 -10.68 6.88 -2.52
CA ALA A 138 -11.31 5.77 -1.81
C ALA A 138 -10.51 4.50 -2.06
N ALA A 139 -10.35 3.67 -1.04
CA ALA A 139 -9.78 2.36 -1.27
C ALA A 139 -10.23 1.31 -0.27
N VAL A 140 -10.11 0.08 -0.72
CA VAL A 140 -10.49 -1.11 0.00
C VAL A 140 -9.25 -1.99 0.14
N ILE A 141 -8.90 -2.30 1.38
CA ILE A 141 -7.81 -3.18 1.76
C ILE A 141 -8.42 -4.53 2.14
N GLU A 142 -8.00 -5.59 1.45
CA GLU A 142 -8.38 -6.95 1.81
C GLU A 142 -7.39 -7.50 2.85
N VAL A 143 -7.88 -7.76 4.07
CA VAL A 143 -7.04 -8.30 5.15
C VAL A 143 -6.77 -9.79 4.89
N PRO A 144 -5.50 -10.20 4.71
CA PRO A 144 -5.19 -11.58 4.44
C PRO A 144 -5.47 -12.46 5.68
N PRO A 145 -5.77 -13.77 5.45
CA PRO A 145 -6.04 -14.70 6.54
C PRO A 145 -4.89 -14.74 7.57
N GLY A 146 -5.24 -14.58 8.85
CA GLY A 146 -4.32 -14.76 9.98
C GLY A 146 -3.47 -13.54 10.34
N MET A 147 -3.73 -12.39 9.72
CA MET A 147 -3.14 -11.11 10.11
C MET A 147 -3.64 -10.63 11.46
N ASP A 148 -4.95 -10.73 11.62
CA ASP A 148 -5.67 -10.35 12.83
C ASP A 148 -6.51 -11.56 13.23
N LEU A 149 -6.41 -11.95 14.50
CA LEU A 149 -7.15 -13.09 15.04
C LEU A 149 -8.63 -12.73 15.26
N ASP A 150 -8.92 -11.44 15.36
CA ASP A 150 -10.25 -10.91 15.68
C ASP A 150 -11.07 -10.64 14.42
N PHE A 151 -10.42 -10.52 13.25
CA PHE A 151 -11.11 -10.37 11.98
C PHE A 151 -11.16 -11.67 11.16
N PRO A 152 -12.32 -11.98 10.55
CA PRO A 152 -12.39 -13.10 9.63
C PRO A 152 -11.48 -12.87 8.42
N ALA A 153 -10.86 -13.92 7.90
CA ALA A 153 -10.10 -13.85 6.67
C ALA A 153 -10.93 -13.27 5.51
N GLY A 154 -10.36 -12.31 4.77
CA GLY A 154 -11.08 -11.59 3.71
C GLY A 154 -12.00 -10.49 4.24
N ALA A 155 -11.84 -10.08 5.50
CA ALA A 155 -12.37 -8.84 6.01
C ALA A 155 -11.84 -7.66 5.18
N GLU A 156 -12.73 -6.74 4.83
CA GLU A 156 -12.39 -5.53 4.10
C GLU A 156 -12.31 -4.36 5.08
N ALA A 157 -11.19 -3.66 5.06
CA ALA A 157 -11.08 -2.31 5.62
C ALA A 157 -11.24 -1.31 4.47
N GLU A 158 -11.92 -0.19 4.72
CA GLU A 158 -12.03 0.89 3.73
C GLU A 158 -11.39 2.17 4.28
N MET A 159 -10.72 2.91 3.41
CA MET A 159 -10.21 4.23 3.70
C MET A 159 -10.78 5.20 2.66
N ARG A 160 -11.11 6.41 3.12
CA ARG A 160 -11.39 7.53 2.23
C ARG A 160 -10.56 8.74 2.64
N TYR A 161 -10.02 9.45 1.68
CA TYR A 161 -9.40 10.76 1.86
C TYR A 161 -10.23 11.76 1.07
N VAL A 162 -10.91 12.67 1.76
CA VAL A 162 -11.84 13.62 1.13
C VAL A 162 -11.62 15.00 1.71
N ASP A 163 -11.40 16.01 0.86
CA ASP A 163 -11.24 17.41 1.27
C ASP A 163 -10.19 17.61 2.40
N GLY A 164 -9.10 16.86 2.40
CA GLY A 164 -8.07 16.97 3.44
C GLY A 164 -8.26 16.06 4.66
N VAL A 165 -9.32 15.24 4.69
CA VAL A 165 -9.71 14.45 5.86
C VAL A 165 -9.65 12.95 5.53
N ALA A 166 -8.85 12.22 6.30
CA ALA A 166 -8.85 10.77 6.28
C ALA A 166 -10.03 10.21 7.11
N TYR A 167 -10.72 9.24 6.53
CA TYR A 167 -11.77 8.45 7.16
C TYR A 167 -11.38 6.98 7.03
N VAL A 168 -11.54 6.22 8.12
CA VAL A 168 -11.24 4.79 8.13
C VAL A 168 -12.47 4.03 8.58
N ARG A 169 -12.84 3.01 7.81
CA ARG A 169 -13.81 1.98 8.19
C ARG A 169 -13.04 0.70 8.48
N PRO A 170 -12.77 0.40 9.76
CA PRO A 170 -12.16 -0.88 10.09
C PRO A 170 -13.17 -2.00 9.79
N PRO A 171 -12.72 -3.24 9.64
CA PRO A 171 -13.64 -4.35 9.63
C PRO A 171 -14.39 -4.37 10.97
N ALA A 172 -15.71 -4.53 10.92
CA ALA A 172 -16.55 -4.61 12.11
C ALA A 172 -17.55 -5.76 11.97
N THR A 173 -17.83 -6.43 13.08
CA THR A 173 -18.84 -7.50 13.09
C THR A 173 -20.25 -6.91 13.07
N GLU A 174 -21.25 -7.66 12.58
CA GLU A 174 -22.65 -7.25 12.68
C GLU A 174 -23.10 -7.00 14.13
N GLU A 175 -22.51 -7.70 15.10
CA GLU A 175 -22.76 -7.52 16.54
C GLU A 175 -22.28 -6.14 17.00
N THR A 176 -21.02 -5.80 16.72
CA THR A 176 -20.42 -4.49 17.03
C THR A 176 -21.25 -3.35 16.42
N LEU A 177 -21.58 -3.44 15.13
CA LEU A 177 -22.40 -2.44 14.43
C LEU A 177 -23.81 -2.32 15.04
N SER A 178 -24.42 -3.45 15.44
CA SER A 178 -25.73 -3.47 16.10
C SER A 178 -25.70 -2.84 17.49
N GLU A 179 -24.62 -3.00 18.25
CA GLU A 179 -24.44 -2.38 19.58
C GLU A 179 -24.28 -0.86 19.48
N LEU A 180 -23.53 -0.40 18.47
CA LEU A 180 -23.40 1.02 18.13
C LEU A 180 -24.67 1.61 17.52
N GLY A 181 -25.56 0.77 16.99
CA GLY A 181 -26.81 1.18 16.36
C GLY A 181 -26.59 1.86 15.00
N VAL A 182 -25.55 1.46 14.27
CA VAL A 182 -25.17 1.97 12.94
C VAL A 182 -25.05 0.81 11.95
N ASP A 183 -25.21 1.08 10.65
CA ASP A 183 -25.03 0.07 9.59
C ASP A 183 -23.56 -0.05 9.16
N GLU A 184 -22.78 1.01 9.37
CA GLU A 184 -21.35 1.10 9.14
C GLU A 184 -20.75 2.06 10.17
N ALA A 185 -19.49 1.85 10.52
CA ALA A 185 -18.80 2.68 11.50
C ALA A 185 -17.48 3.17 10.93
N TRP A 186 -17.41 4.48 10.74
CA TRP A 186 -16.24 5.20 10.27
C TRP A 186 -15.66 5.99 11.43
N PHE A 187 -14.35 6.21 11.44
CA PHE A 187 -13.73 7.17 12.35
C PHE A 187 -12.76 8.06 11.60
N VAL A 188 -12.53 9.24 12.16
CA VAL A 188 -11.47 10.14 11.71
C VAL A 188 -10.29 9.88 12.65
N PRO A 189 -9.18 9.27 12.17
CA PRO A 189 -8.03 9.02 13.03
C PRO A 189 -7.55 10.34 13.63
N GLY A 190 -7.35 10.36 14.95
CA GLY A 190 -6.84 11.53 15.64
C GLY A 190 -5.43 11.90 15.17
N PRO A 191 -4.96 13.14 15.41
CA PRO A 191 -3.56 13.46 15.21
C PRO A 191 -2.72 12.55 16.12
N ILE A 192 -2.00 11.62 15.50
CA ILE A 192 -1.28 10.58 16.23
C ILE A 192 -0.21 11.27 17.10
N GLY A 193 -0.34 11.11 18.42
CA GLY A 193 0.44 11.84 19.42
C GLY A 193 1.94 11.55 19.37
N ASP A 194 2.35 10.48 18.67
CA ASP A 194 3.73 10.28 18.27
C ASP A 194 3.89 10.50 16.75
N PRO A 195 4.51 11.62 16.31
CA PRO A 195 4.79 11.86 14.89
C PRO A 195 5.60 10.72 14.26
N LEU A 196 6.32 9.92 15.07
CA LEU A 196 7.11 8.79 14.59
C LEU A 196 6.26 7.57 14.22
N MET A 197 5.06 7.43 14.80
CA MET A 197 4.11 6.35 14.52
C MET A 197 3.07 6.75 13.47
N ALA A 198 2.87 8.05 13.24
CA ALA A 198 1.92 8.57 12.26
C ALA A 198 2.12 8.01 10.83
N PRO A 199 3.36 7.89 10.30
CA PRO A 199 3.65 7.18 9.05
C PRO A 199 3.20 5.73 9.01
N MET A 200 3.35 5.02 10.14
CA MET A 200 3.19 3.57 10.23
C MET A 200 1.75 3.14 10.50
N GLN A 201 0.99 3.98 11.21
CA GLN A 201 -0.36 3.68 11.67
C GLN A 201 -1.44 4.37 10.84
N SER A 202 -1.06 5.30 9.94
CA SER A 202 -1.95 5.57 8.82
C SER A 202 -2.10 4.25 8.07
N ALA A 203 -3.27 3.62 8.17
CA ALA A 203 -3.63 2.47 7.35
C ALA A 203 -3.48 2.78 5.83
N GLY A 204 -3.31 4.08 5.50
CA GLY A 204 -2.96 4.62 4.19
C GLY A 204 -1.47 4.90 3.92
N GLY A 205 -0.51 4.51 4.77
CA GLY A 205 0.93 4.65 4.45
C GLY A 205 1.38 3.79 3.27
N VAL A 206 0.51 2.89 2.82
CA VAL A 206 0.61 2.11 1.58
C VAL A 206 -0.04 2.82 0.39
N MET A 207 -0.99 3.72 0.65
CA MET A 207 -1.88 4.29 -0.35
C MET A 207 -1.55 5.72 -0.76
N CYS A 208 -1.07 6.52 0.19
CA CYS A 208 -0.08 7.54 -0.13
C CYS A 208 1.24 6.82 0.18
N ILE A 209 1.85 6.17 -0.83
CA ILE A 209 2.84 5.08 -0.72
C ILE A 209 4.05 5.45 0.16
N PHE A 210 4.22 6.74 0.43
CA PHE A 210 5.17 7.22 1.40
C PHE A 210 4.53 8.16 2.40
N PRO A 211 5.02 8.13 3.66
CA PRO A 211 4.69 9.14 4.64
C PRO A 211 5.29 10.48 4.19
N GLN A 212 4.52 11.22 3.41
CA GLN A 212 4.68 12.66 3.21
C GLN A 212 4.91 13.29 4.59
N ALA A 213 5.86 14.22 4.66
CA ALA A 213 6.42 14.71 5.91
C ALA A 213 5.32 15.10 6.92
N ILE A 214 5.39 14.49 8.11
CA ILE A 214 4.43 14.59 9.23
C ILE A 214 4.05 16.03 9.64
N ASP A 215 4.81 17.03 9.17
CA ASP A 215 4.60 18.44 9.49
C ASP A 215 3.65 19.16 8.50
N GLU A 216 3.32 18.58 7.34
CA GLU A 216 2.28 19.09 6.43
C GLU A 216 1.05 18.17 6.48
N PRO A 217 -0.14 18.71 6.77
CA PRO A 217 -1.32 17.91 7.07
C PRO A 217 -1.86 17.21 5.83
N PHE A 218 -1.25 16.10 5.42
CA PHE A 218 -1.72 15.19 4.36
C PHE A 218 -2.14 15.84 3.04
N GLU A 219 -1.84 17.13 2.78
CA GLU A 219 -2.76 18.02 2.06
C GLU A 219 -3.24 17.46 0.71
N ASP A 220 -2.43 16.66 0.01
CA ASP A 220 -2.84 15.94 -1.21
C ASP A 220 -2.37 14.47 -1.19
N CYS A 221 -3.23 13.52 -0.81
CA CYS A 221 -2.98 12.08 -1.06
C CYS A 221 -3.37 11.74 -2.50
N ASP A 222 -2.60 12.25 -3.46
CA ASP A 222 -2.77 11.98 -4.89
C ASP A 222 -1.82 10.84 -5.31
N PRO A 223 -2.32 9.62 -5.58
CA PRO A 223 -1.46 8.49 -5.97
C PRO A 223 -0.72 8.73 -7.30
N LEU A 224 -1.25 9.59 -8.17
CA LEU A 224 -0.58 9.99 -9.41
C LEU A 224 0.48 11.07 -9.15
N GLY A 225 0.18 12.04 -8.29
CA GLY A 225 1.13 13.05 -7.83
C GLY A 225 2.34 12.44 -7.13
N ASP A 226 2.11 11.53 -6.17
CA ASP A 226 3.16 10.80 -5.46
C ASP A 226 4.06 10.00 -6.42
N THR A 227 3.45 9.44 -7.48
CA THR A 227 4.18 8.72 -8.52
C THR A 227 5.17 9.62 -9.27
N ALA A 228 4.79 10.88 -9.52
CA ALA A 228 5.66 11.84 -10.20
C ALA A 228 6.95 12.09 -9.42
N THR A 229 6.89 12.14 -8.08
CA THR A 229 8.07 12.32 -7.22
C THR A 229 9.12 11.22 -7.43
N PHE A 230 8.73 9.94 -7.58
CA PHE A 230 9.70 8.85 -7.86
C PHE A 230 10.35 9.00 -9.23
N VAL A 231 9.55 9.40 -10.21
CA VAL A 231 10.01 9.56 -11.57
C VAL A 231 10.96 10.75 -11.69
N ASP A 232 10.70 11.83 -10.95
CA ASP A 232 11.57 13.01 -10.90
C ASP A 232 12.87 12.73 -10.12
N ALA A 233 12.82 11.89 -9.08
CA ALA A 233 13.99 11.39 -8.35
C ALA A 233 14.77 10.30 -9.10
N SER A 234 14.37 9.95 -10.32
CA SER A 234 14.96 8.84 -11.08
C SER A 234 16.42 9.08 -11.46
N ARG A 235 17.25 8.04 -11.30
CA ARG A 235 18.64 7.99 -11.74
C ARG A 235 18.89 6.75 -12.59
N GLU A 236 19.85 6.85 -13.50
CA GLU A 236 20.27 5.74 -14.37
C GLU A 236 19.13 5.10 -15.20
N ALA A 237 18.14 5.91 -15.61
CA ALA A 237 16.97 5.41 -16.32
C ALA A 237 17.31 4.72 -17.66
N GLU A 238 16.76 3.52 -17.85
CA GLU A 238 16.97 2.66 -19.01
C GLU A 238 15.64 2.13 -19.56
N ILE A 239 15.46 2.21 -20.89
CA ILE A 239 14.36 1.50 -21.56
C ILE A 239 14.70 0.02 -21.63
N VAL A 240 13.94 -0.81 -20.91
CA VAL A 240 14.13 -2.27 -20.87
C VAL A 240 13.48 -2.95 -22.08
N GLY A 241 12.30 -2.48 -22.49
CA GLY A 241 11.57 -3.08 -23.60
C GLY A 241 10.12 -2.65 -23.67
N ARG A 242 9.35 -3.33 -24.52
CA ARG A 242 7.89 -3.18 -24.63
C ARG A 242 7.20 -4.36 -23.94
N GLU A 243 6.10 -4.09 -23.26
CA GLU A 243 5.29 -5.09 -22.55
C GLU A 243 3.81 -4.73 -22.62
N ASP A 244 2.93 -5.71 -22.53
CA ASP A 244 1.49 -5.50 -22.42
C ASP A 244 1.08 -5.45 -20.94
N VAL A 245 0.38 -4.38 -20.55
CA VAL A 245 -0.22 -4.24 -19.21
C VAL A 245 -1.72 -4.10 -19.40
N ARG A 246 -2.48 -5.11 -18.96
CA ARG A 246 -3.96 -5.17 -19.10
C ARG A 246 -4.45 -4.93 -20.54
N GLY A 247 -3.73 -5.40 -21.56
CA GLY A 247 -4.10 -5.22 -22.97
C GLY A 247 -3.66 -3.88 -23.58
N VAL A 248 -2.91 -3.05 -22.84
CA VAL A 248 -2.32 -1.80 -23.31
C VAL A 248 -0.82 -2.03 -23.55
N GLU A 249 -0.34 -1.70 -24.75
CA GLU A 249 1.10 -1.76 -25.05
C GLU A 249 1.82 -0.62 -24.32
N THR A 250 2.85 -0.97 -23.56
CA THR A 250 3.62 -0.04 -22.73
C THR A 250 5.11 -0.19 -23.01
N THR A 251 5.86 0.86 -22.69
CA THR A 251 7.32 0.88 -22.63
C THR A 251 7.74 0.74 -21.17
N ARG A 252 8.47 -0.33 -20.88
CA ARG A 252 9.07 -0.57 -19.56
C ARG A 252 10.36 0.23 -19.43
N VAL A 253 10.40 1.09 -18.43
CA VAL A 253 11.59 1.85 -18.03
C VAL A 253 11.98 1.41 -16.63
N ARG A 254 13.28 1.25 -16.41
CA ARG A 254 13.87 0.87 -15.13
C ARG A 254 14.85 1.92 -14.69
N PHE A 255 14.85 2.28 -13.42
CA PHE A 255 15.71 3.31 -12.85
C PHE A 255 15.98 3.06 -11.36
N LEU A 256 16.91 3.82 -10.80
CA LEU A 256 17.25 3.80 -9.38
C LEU A 256 16.69 5.04 -8.68
N VAL A 257 16.22 4.88 -7.45
CA VAL A 257 15.79 5.98 -6.58
C VAL A 257 16.55 5.89 -5.26
N SER A 258 16.99 7.05 -4.73
CA SER A 258 17.63 7.14 -3.41
C SER A 258 16.60 7.63 -2.42
N LEU A 259 16.55 6.98 -1.26
CA LEU A 259 15.75 7.46 -0.14
C LEU A 259 16.23 8.81 0.38
N LEU A 260 17.52 9.13 0.23
CA LEU A 260 18.08 10.42 0.60
C LEU A 260 17.56 11.54 -0.31
N ASP A 261 17.46 11.28 -1.61
CA ASP A 261 16.92 12.24 -2.57
C ASP A 261 15.43 12.51 -2.27
N LEU A 262 14.64 11.44 -2.08
CA LEU A 262 13.23 11.55 -1.67
C LEU A 262 13.06 12.28 -0.33
N ALA A 263 13.87 11.94 0.68
CA ALA A 263 13.81 12.58 1.99
C ALA A 263 14.25 14.04 1.93
N GLY A 264 15.24 14.37 1.10
CA GLY A 264 15.71 15.74 0.88
C GLY A 264 14.60 16.61 0.31
N GLU A 265 13.90 16.12 -0.72
CA GLU A 265 12.76 16.79 -1.34
C GLU A 265 11.60 16.97 -0.36
N ALA A 266 11.18 15.90 0.34
CA ALA A 266 10.11 15.95 1.33
C ALA A 266 10.40 16.91 2.50
N MET A 267 11.67 17.12 2.84
CA MET A 267 12.05 18.08 3.89
C MET A 267 12.26 19.51 3.37
N GLY A 268 12.03 19.77 2.08
CA GLY A 268 12.38 21.04 1.44
C GLY A 268 13.87 21.36 1.53
N MET A 269 14.71 20.35 1.75
CA MET A 269 16.16 20.46 1.78
C MET A 269 16.65 20.29 0.35
N GLU A 270 16.39 21.28 -0.50
CA GLU A 270 17.13 21.38 -1.76
C GLU A 270 18.62 21.44 -1.39
N PRO A 271 19.48 20.57 -1.95
CA PRO A 271 20.91 20.66 -1.71
C PRO A 271 21.36 22.02 -2.22
N GLU A 272 21.51 22.99 -1.33
CA GLU A 272 22.12 24.27 -1.66
C GLU A 272 23.48 23.92 -2.27
N ALA A 273 23.60 24.11 -3.59
CA ALA A 273 24.84 23.90 -4.34
C ALA A 273 25.87 24.99 -3.98
N ASP A 274 25.98 25.31 -2.70
CA ASP A 274 26.85 26.33 -2.15
C ASP A 274 28.14 25.62 -1.72
N ASP A 275 29.21 25.98 -2.42
CA ASP A 275 30.59 25.50 -2.37
C ASP A 275 31.27 25.66 -0.99
N GLY A 276 30.50 25.94 0.06
CA GLY A 276 30.95 26.34 1.38
C GLY A 276 30.78 25.24 2.40
N GLU A 277 31.82 24.43 2.56
CA GLU A 277 32.26 23.84 3.84
C GLU A 277 31.14 23.73 4.89
N VAL A 278 30.27 22.71 4.75
CA VAL A 278 29.20 22.36 5.70
C VAL A 278 29.85 21.92 7.02
N GLY A 279 30.32 22.89 7.80
CA GLY A 279 30.97 22.72 9.10
C GLY A 279 29.98 22.57 10.25
N ALA A 280 28.83 21.93 10.03
CA ALA A 280 27.78 21.78 11.05
C ALA A 280 27.86 20.48 11.85
N PHE A 281 28.73 19.54 11.47
CA PHE A 281 29.04 18.34 12.24
C PHE A 281 30.50 18.41 12.67
N ASP A 282 30.73 18.98 13.85
CA ASP A 282 32.04 19.06 14.51
C ASP A 282 32.49 17.62 14.83
N ASP A 283 33.50 17.12 14.09
CA ASP A 283 34.17 15.80 14.18
C ASP A 283 34.68 15.42 15.59
N THR A 284 34.46 16.24 16.61
CA THR A 284 34.99 16.06 17.96
C THR A 284 34.02 15.41 18.95
N ALA A 285 32.76 15.16 18.57
CA ALA A 285 31.81 14.45 19.42
C ALA A 285 31.90 12.94 19.18
N SER A 286 32.61 12.22 20.05
CA SER A 286 32.57 10.76 20.19
C SER A 286 31.22 10.29 20.79
N ASP A 287 30.12 10.83 20.27
CA ASP A 287 28.77 10.61 20.77
C ASP A 287 28.23 9.32 20.11
N PRO A 288 27.73 8.32 20.86
CA PRO A 288 27.02 7.17 20.29
C PRO A 288 25.85 7.57 19.38
N PHE A 289 25.39 8.83 19.45
CA PHE A 289 24.46 9.40 18.48
C PHE A 289 25.03 9.49 17.05
N ALA A 290 26.34 9.74 16.88
CA ALA A 290 26.98 9.82 15.57
C ALA A 290 27.05 8.45 14.87
N GLU A 291 27.40 7.38 15.61
CA GLU A 291 27.40 6.01 15.06
C GLU A 291 25.99 5.56 14.64
N GLY A 292 24.95 5.96 15.40
CA GLY A 292 23.56 5.73 15.00
C GLY A 292 23.20 6.50 13.72
N LEU A 293 23.58 7.77 13.63
CA LEU A 293 23.35 8.60 12.44
C LEU A 293 24.04 8.04 11.20
N ASP A 294 25.28 7.55 11.30
CA ASP A 294 25.97 6.95 10.15
C ASP A 294 25.23 5.71 9.63
N GLN A 295 24.62 4.91 10.51
CA GLN A 295 23.79 3.76 10.10
C GLN A 295 22.49 4.21 9.42
N ILE A 296 21.90 5.32 9.88
CA ILE A 296 20.68 5.90 9.29
C ILE A 296 20.98 6.54 7.94
N PHE A 297 22.05 7.31 7.84
CA PHE A 297 22.46 7.93 6.58
C PHE A 297 22.95 6.90 5.58
N GLY A 298 23.67 5.86 6.02
CA GLY A 298 24.01 4.73 5.17
C GLY A 298 22.78 3.97 4.67
N PHE A 299 21.69 3.96 5.45
CA PHE A 299 20.41 3.42 5.02
C PHE A 299 19.72 4.33 3.98
N LEU A 300 19.70 5.64 4.19
CA LEU A 300 19.09 6.60 3.26
C LEU A 300 19.86 6.71 1.94
N ASP A 301 21.17 6.47 1.96
CA ASP A 301 22.03 6.43 0.77
C ASP A 301 21.84 5.14 -0.06
N ALA A 302 21.01 4.20 0.39
CA ALA A 302 20.70 3.01 -0.38
C ALA A 302 19.78 3.36 -1.56
N ASP A 303 20.25 3.00 -2.75
CA ASP A 303 19.44 3.01 -3.96
C ASP A 303 18.57 1.75 -4.03
N PHE A 304 17.33 1.91 -4.50
CA PHE A 304 16.45 0.79 -4.83
C PHE A 304 15.94 0.88 -6.26
N GLU A 305 15.66 -0.28 -6.85
CA GLU A 305 15.24 -0.38 -8.24
C GLU A 305 13.73 -0.16 -8.35
N VAL A 306 13.36 0.73 -9.27
CA VAL A 306 11.97 1.02 -9.63
C VAL A 306 11.79 0.74 -11.12
N GLU A 307 10.67 0.10 -11.45
CA GLU A 307 10.25 -0.11 -12.82
C GLU A 307 8.89 0.55 -13.06
N VAL A 308 8.76 1.19 -14.21
CA VAL A 308 7.53 1.87 -14.64
C VAL A 308 7.17 1.43 -16.05
N TRP A 309 5.87 1.28 -16.31
CA TRP A 309 5.33 0.94 -17.61
C TRP A 309 4.48 2.09 -18.12
N ILE A 310 4.95 2.75 -19.18
CA ILE A 310 4.35 3.97 -19.73
C ILE A 310 3.77 3.65 -21.10
N ASP A 311 2.50 3.98 -21.34
CA ASP A 311 1.87 3.75 -22.65
C ASP A 311 2.24 4.83 -23.69
N ASP A 312 1.67 4.72 -24.90
CA ASP A 312 1.91 5.68 -25.99
C ASP A 312 1.22 7.05 -25.76
N GLU A 313 0.33 7.16 -24.77
CA GLU A 313 -0.32 8.40 -24.33
C GLU A 313 0.42 9.06 -23.15
N SER A 314 1.62 8.56 -22.82
CA SER A 314 2.42 8.99 -21.67
C SER A 314 1.73 8.73 -20.32
N LEU A 315 0.79 7.79 -20.23
CA LEU A 315 0.17 7.41 -18.96
C LEU A 315 0.92 6.24 -18.31
N ILE A 316 1.14 6.35 -17.01
CA ILE A 316 1.80 5.29 -16.23
C ILE A 316 0.79 4.18 -15.94
N ARG A 317 0.94 3.01 -16.53
CA ARG A 317 0.02 1.86 -16.33
C ARG A 317 0.42 0.97 -15.16
N ARG A 318 1.69 0.97 -14.77
CA ARG A 318 2.21 0.18 -13.66
C ARG A 318 3.48 0.79 -13.07
N LEU A 319 3.62 0.72 -11.75
CA LEU A 319 4.87 0.86 -11.01
C LEU A 319 5.19 -0.44 -10.27
N SER A 320 6.48 -0.73 -10.15
CA SER A 320 6.99 -1.84 -9.36
C SER A 320 8.22 -1.38 -8.59
N PHE A 321 8.24 -1.64 -7.29
CA PHE A 321 9.34 -1.32 -6.38
C PHE A 321 9.95 -2.63 -5.87
N ASP A 322 11.22 -2.87 -6.19
CA ASP A 322 11.97 -3.99 -5.62
C ASP A 322 12.63 -3.55 -4.31
N LEU A 323 11.99 -3.85 -3.19
CA LEU A 323 12.55 -3.56 -1.87
C LEU A 323 13.60 -4.60 -1.45
N ALA A 324 13.69 -5.75 -2.12
CA ALA A 324 14.72 -6.73 -1.82
C ALA A 324 16.12 -6.19 -2.15
N SER A 325 16.24 -5.38 -3.22
CA SER A 325 17.50 -4.72 -3.55
C SER A 325 17.94 -3.74 -2.46
N MET A 326 16.97 -3.01 -1.89
CA MET A 326 17.18 -2.11 -0.76
C MET A 326 17.71 -2.88 0.45
N PHE A 327 17.01 -3.95 0.88
CA PHE A 327 17.46 -4.78 2.00
C PHE A 327 18.84 -5.42 1.75
N ALA A 328 19.14 -5.83 0.50
CA ALA A 328 20.44 -6.38 0.14
C ALA A 328 21.57 -5.36 0.26
N SER A 329 21.32 -4.09 -0.09
CA SER A 329 22.26 -2.99 0.10
C SER A 329 22.60 -2.80 1.59
N LEU A 330 21.59 -2.86 2.46
CA LEU A 330 21.72 -2.64 3.90
C LEU A 330 22.45 -3.75 4.63
N ALA A 331 22.24 -4.99 4.22
CA ALA A 331 22.83 -6.15 4.88
C ALA A 331 24.33 -6.31 4.55
N GLY A 332 24.88 -5.44 3.69
CA GLY A 332 26.25 -5.49 3.19
C GLY A 332 26.42 -6.64 2.18
N GLY A 333 27.31 -6.49 1.20
CA GLY A 333 27.46 -7.44 0.08
C GLY A 333 27.80 -8.90 0.42
N ASP A 334 27.88 -9.27 1.70
CA ASP A 334 28.04 -10.64 2.21
C ASP A 334 26.73 -11.27 2.73
N ALA A 335 25.63 -10.52 2.77
CA ALA A 335 24.31 -11.07 3.08
C ALA A 335 23.88 -12.02 1.96
N GLY A 336 23.69 -13.29 2.31
CA GLY A 336 23.39 -14.35 1.36
C GLY A 336 22.07 -14.14 0.60
N PRO A 337 21.79 -15.02 -0.39
CA PRO A 337 20.60 -14.95 -1.27
C PRO A 337 19.26 -15.26 -0.58
N GLU A 338 19.16 -15.06 0.74
CA GLU A 338 18.00 -15.45 1.56
C GLU A 338 17.16 -14.25 2.00
N ILE A 339 17.42 -13.04 1.49
CA ILE A 339 16.54 -11.90 1.75
C ILE A 339 15.21 -12.17 1.03
N PRO A 340 14.09 -12.26 1.76
CA PRO A 340 12.79 -12.49 1.16
C PRO A 340 12.50 -11.38 0.15
N SER A 341 11.97 -11.76 -1.02
CA SER A 341 11.53 -10.80 -2.02
C SER A 341 10.42 -9.95 -1.42
N SER A 342 10.68 -8.65 -1.27
CA SER A 342 9.66 -7.67 -0.92
C SER A 342 9.38 -6.82 -2.15
N LEU A 343 8.17 -6.93 -2.69
CA LEU A 343 7.78 -6.32 -3.97
C LEU A 343 6.50 -5.53 -3.76
N ILE A 344 6.50 -4.26 -4.16
CA ILE A 344 5.29 -3.43 -4.23
C ILE A 344 4.97 -3.23 -5.71
N ASN A 345 3.78 -3.63 -6.14
CA ASN A 345 3.26 -3.35 -7.48
C ASN A 345 2.05 -2.46 -7.38
N ILE A 346 1.93 -1.48 -8.27
CA ILE A 346 0.80 -0.56 -8.35
C ILE A 346 0.41 -0.47 -9.80
N GLU A 347 -0.81 -0.87 -10.14
CA GLU A 347 -1.36 -0.78 -11.49
C GLU A 347 -2.43 0.29 -11.56
N PHE A 348 -2.43 1.07 -12.64
CA PHE A 348 -3.40 2.13 -12.89
C PHE A 348 -4.18 1.85 -14.17
N TYR A 349 -5.49 2.03 -14.11
CA TYR A 349 -6.41 1.77 -15.20
C TYR A 349 -7.64 2.69 -15.11
N ASP A 350 -8.47 2.69 -16.15
CA ASP A 350 -9.67 3.52 -16.22
C ASP A 350 -9.42 5.03 -15.95
N TYR A 351 -8.35 5.58 -16.52
CA TYR A 351 -8.09 7.03 -16.48
C TYR A 351 -9.26 7.84 -17.06
N ASP A 352 -9.49 9.01 -16.47
CA ASP A 352 -10.57 9.95 -16.83
C ASP A 352 -11.98 9.35 -16.68
N ALA A 353 -12.14 8.29 -15.90
CA ALA A 353 -13.45 7.73 -15.58
C ALA A 353 -14.28 8.71 -14.73
N ASP A 354 -15.61 8.64 -14.84
CA ASP A 354 -16.52 9.41 -13.99
C ASP A 354 -16.53 8.79 -12.58
N ILE A 355 -15.55 9.19 -11.77
CA ILE A 355 -15.34 8.78 -10.39
C ILE A 355 -15.70 9.96 -9.49
N SER A 356 -16.39 9.69 -8.40
CA SER A 356 -16.66 10.66 -7.35
C SER A 356 -16.47 9.96 -6.02
N VAL A 357 -15.54 10.46 -5.23
CA VAL A 357 -15.32 9.97 -3.87
C VAL A 357 -16.02 10.92 -2.91
N GLU A 358 -16.85 10.37 -2.02
CA GLU A 358 -17.62 11.17 -1.07
C GLU A 358 -17.23 10.81 0.37
N ALA A 359 -17.18 11.82 1.23
CA ALA A 359 -17.01 11.62 2.66
C ALA A 359 -18.11 10.70 3.20
N PRO A 360 -17.83 9.86 4.21
CA PRO A 360 -18.84 9.01 4.82
C PRO A 360 -20.02 9.82 5.40
N PRO A 361 -21.22 9.22 5.50
CA PRO A 361 -22.36 9.86 6.15
C PRO A 361 -22.00 10.32 7.57
N PRO A 362 -22.32 11.57 7.98
CA PRO A 362 -21.93 12.08 9.30
C PRO A 362 -22.48 11.27 10.49
N ASP A 363 -23.58 10.55 10.30
CA ASP A 363 -24.20 9.66 11.29
C ASP A 363 -23.53 8.28 11.37
N ALA A 364 -22.67 7.94 10.42
CA ALA A 364 -21.82 6.76 10.45
C ALA A 364 -20.43 7.04 11.07
N ILE A 365 -20.08 8.30 11.31
CA ILE A 365 -18.81 8.67 11.94
C ILE A 365 -18.94 8.55 13.46
N VAL A 366 -18.15 7.65 14.05
CA VAL A 366 -18.07 7.37 15.49
C VAL A 366 -16.73 7.82 16.06
N GLU A 367 -16.66 7.93 17.39
CA GLU A 367 -15.38 8.14 18.09
C GLU A 367 -14.56 6.84 18.04
N GLU A 368 -13.23 6.96 17.87
CA GLU A 368 -12.30 5.83 17.69
C GLU A 368 -12.35 4.85 18.87
N ASP A 369 -12.51 5.36 20.09
CA ASP A 369 -12.63 4.60 21.33
C ASP A 369 -13.89 3.73 21.42
N LEU A 370 -14.87 3.95 20.55
CA LEU A 370 -16.06 3.09 20.47
C LEU A 370 -15.85 1.86 19.58
N LEU A 371 -14.75 1.82 18.81
CA LEU A 371 -14.39 0.72 17.90
C LEU A 371 -13.34 -0.20 18.51
N GLU A 372 -12.46 0.35 19.34
CA GLU A 372 -11.53 -0.41 20.16
C GLU A 372 -12.30 -0.96 21.36
N GLY A 373 -12.52 -2.28 21.44
CA GLY A 373 -13.17 -2.88 22.60
C GLY A 373 -12.51 -2.42 23.91
N ASP A 374 -13.31 -2.22 24.97
CA ASP A 374 -12.89 -1.74 26.30
C ASP A 374 -11.71 -2.52 26.95
N ASP A 375 -11.22 -3.59 26.33
CA ASP A 375 -10.20 -4.49 26.84
C ASP A 375 -8.76 -4.18 26.41
N TYR A 376 -8.54 -3.26 25.45
CA TYR A 376 -7.19 -3.02 24.92
C TYR A 376 -6.33 -2.04 25.75
N TYR A 377 -6.93 -1.20 26.59
CA TYR A 377 -6.24 -0.17 27.39
C TYR A 377 -6.74 -0.08 28.84
N ASP A 378 -6.79 -1.20 29.57
CA ASP A 378 -6.87 -1.13 31.03
C ASP A 378 -5.47 -0.74 31.58
N ASP A 379 -5.10 0.52 31.37
CA ASP A 379 -3.84 1.15 31.82
C ASP A 379 -3.83 1.33 33.37
N GLU A 380 -4.84 0.80 34.07
CA GLU A 380 -4.95 0.87 35.53
C GLU A 380 -3.93 -0.01 36.28
N ASP A 381 -3.11 -0.82 35.61
CA ASP A 381 -2.08 -1.64 36.26
C ASP A 381 -0.69 -0.97 36.40
N TYR A 382 -0.54 0.31 36.00
CA TYR A 382 0.67 1.11 36.28
C TYR A 382 0.59 1.92 37.59
N ASP A 383 -0.12 1.42 38.60
CA ASP A 383 -0.08 1.97 39.97
C ASP A 383 1.30 1.69 40.64
N ASP A 384 2.24 2.61 40.40
CA ASP A 384 2.93 3.39 41.45
C ASP A 384 3.63 2.65 42.63
N ASP A 385 4.36 1.55 42.38
CA ASP A 385 5.35 0.99 43.32
C ASP A 385 6.80 1.44 42.97
N TYR A 386 7.14 2.72 43.18
CA TYR A 386 8.55 3.16 43.26
C TYR A 386 8.85 4.26 44.31
#